data_AF-A0AAV7BFS0-F1
#
_entry.id   AF-A0AAV7BFS0-F1
#
_cell.length_a   1.000
_cell.length_b   1.000
_cell.length_c   1.000
_cell.angle_alpha   90.00
_cell.angle_beta   90.00
_cell.angle_gamma   90.00
#
_symmetry.space_group_name_H-M   'P 1'
#
loop_
_entity.id
_entity.type
_entity.pdbx_description
1 polymer ?
#
loop_
_entity_poly.entity_id
_entity_poly.type
_entity_poly.pdbx_seq_one_letter_code
_entity_poly.pdbx_strand_id
1 'polypeptide(L)'
;MEEKGTEWLLFAVHRLVSWGASAAMIFGGIVPYIPQYRDIRRTQNADGFSVYVCLMLLVANILRILFWFGRHFESPLLWQSIIMILTMLLMLKLCTEVRVANDLNTKRRLFTDFDMNFFWHWSRFTDYVQCVLAFTAVTGYITYLSLDSVLYVETLGFLAVFTEAMLGVPQLYRNHQNYSTEGMS
;
A
#
# COMPACT_ATOMS: atom_id res chain seq x y z
N MET A 1 -15.45 -22.35 43.87
CA MET A 1 -14.93 -23.06 42.68
C MET A 1 -15.43 -22.46 41.37
N GLU A 2 -16.48 -21.62 41.39
CA GLU A 2 -17.04 -21.00 40.17
C GLU A 2 -16.18 -19.83 39.62
N GLU A 3 -15.54 -19.03 40.47
CA GLU A 3 -14.71 -17.88 40.01
C GLU A 3 -13.52 -18.30 39.11
N LYS A 4 -12.88 -19.44 39.40
CA LYS A 4 -11.76 -19.96 38.58
C LYS A 4 -12.18 -20.38 37.16
N GLY A 5 -13.44 -20.82 37.00
CA GLY A 5 -13.98 -21.21 35.69
C GLY A 5 -14.31 -20.00 34.82
N THR A 6 -14.85 -18.94 35.43
CA THR A 6 -15.14 -17.68 34.74
C THR A 6 -13.85 -16.96 34.33
N GLU A 7 -12.82 -16.94 35.17
CA GLU A 7 -11.51 -16.35 34.82
C GLU A 7 -10.83 -17.07 33.65
N TRP A 8 -10.90 -18.41 33.61
CA TRP A 8 -10.31 -19.18 32.51
C TRP A 8 -11.05 -18.96 31.19
N LEU A 9 -12.39 -18.89 31.23
CA LEU A 9 -13.20 -18.54 30.06
C LEU A 9 -12.94 -17.12 29.58
N LEU A 10 -12.87 -16.14 30.49
CA LEU A 10 -12.55 -14.76 30.15
C LEU A 10 -11.15 -14.64 29.51
N PHE A 11 -10.16 -15.37 30.04
CA PHE A 11 -8.81 -15.41 29.47
C PHE A 11 -8.79 -16.04 28.07
N ALA A 12 -9.51 -17.16 27.88
CA ALA A 12 -9.63 -17.81 26.58
C ALA A 12 -10.33 -16.90 25.55
N VAL A 13 -11.44 -16.27 25.94
CA VAL A 13 -12.20 -15.33 25.11
C VAL A 13 -11.34 -14.12 24.75
N HIS A 14 -10.67 -13.50 25.72
CA HIS A 14 -9.79 -12.35 25.45
C HIS A 14 -8.65 -12.72 24.50
N ARG A 15 -8.07 -13.92 24.63
CA ARG A 15 -7.02 -14.40 23.73
C ARG A 15 -7.53 -14.65 22.31
N LEU A 16 -8.72 -15.22 22.17
CA LEU A 16 -9.36 -15.41 20.86
C LEU A 16 -9.70 -14.06 20.21
N VAL A 17 -10.24 -13.12 20.97
CA VAL A 17 -10.58 -11.77 20.49
C VAL A 17 -9.32 -11.01 20.07
N SER A 18 -8.25 -11.05 20.87
CA SER A 18 -6.97 -10.40 20.56
C SER A 18 -6.32 -10.99 19.29
N TRP A 19 -6.35 -12.31 19.14
CA TRP A 19 -5.83 -12.97 17.94
C TRP A 19 -6.67 -12.63 16.70
N GLY A 20 -7.99 -12.66 16.82
CA GLY A 20 -8.92 -12.27 15.76
C GLY A 20 -8.76 -10.80 15.36
N ALA A 21 -8.63 -9.89 16.33
CA ALA A 21 -8.39 -8.47 16.07
C ALA A 21 -7.05 -8.23 15.36
N SER A 22 -6.00 -8.94 15.77
CA SER A 22 -4.68 -8.86 15.12
C SER A 22 -4.73 -9.31 13.66
N ALA A 23 -5.41 -10.43 13.39
CA ALA A 23 -5.63 -10.89 12.02
C ALA A 23 -6.46 -9.89 11.20
N ALA A 24 -7.54 -9.35 11.78
CA ALA A 24 -8.37 -8.35 11.12
C ALA A 24 -7.61 -7.06 10.81
N MET A 25 -6.72 -6.59 11.70
CA MET A 25 -5.85 -5.44 11.43
C MET A 25 -4.89 -5.71 10.28
N ILE A 26 -4.28 -6.89 10.23
CA ILE A 26 -3.32 -7.26 9.18
C ILE A 26 -4.00 -7.37 7.82
N PHE A 27 -5.12 -8.09 7.74
CA PHE A 27 -5.77 -8.41 6.47
C PHE A 27 -6.84 -7.39 6.05
N GLY A 28 -7.38 -6.61 6.97
CA GLY A 28 -8.49 -5.69 6.70
C GLY A 28 -8.19 -4.72 5.56
N GLY A 29 -6.97 -4.19 5.50
CA GLY A 29 -6.54 -3.30 4.41
C GLY A 29 -6.41 -4.00 3.05
N ILE A 30 -6.24 -5.32 3.00
CA ILE A 30 -5.99 -6.07 1.75
C ILE A 30 -7.28 -6.56 1.11
N VAL A 31 -8.30 -6.84 1.92
CA VAL A 31 -9.60 -7.40 1.47
C VAL A 31 -10.19 -6.68 0.25
N PRO A 32 -10.21 -5.34 0.16
CA PRO A 32 -10.77 -4.63 -1.01
C PRO A 32 -10.01 -4.87 -2.32
N TYR A 33 -8.72 -5.21 -2.26
CA TYR A 33 -7.88 -5.42 -3.45
C TYR A 33 -8.04 -6.82 -4.04
N ILE A 34 -8.56 -7.78 -3.28
CA ILE A 34 -8.83 -9.14 -3.76
C ILE A 34 -9.87 -9.16 -4.90
N PRO A 35 -11.09 -8.58 -4.74
CA PRO A 35 -12.05 -8.52 -5.84
C PRO A 35 -11.51 -7.71 -7.01
N GLN A 36 -10.78 -6.62 -6.75
CA GLN A 36 -10.18 -5.79 -7.79
C GLN A 36 -9.13 -6.54 -8.61
N TYR A 37 -8.27 -7.33 -7.97
CA TYR A 37 -7.30 -8.20 -8.65
C TYR A 37 -8.02 -9.21 -9.57
N ARG A 38 -9.08 -9.83 -9.05
CA ARG A 38 -9.87 -10.82 -9.81
C ARG A 38 -10.56 -10.20 -11.01
N ASP A 39 -11.08 -8.98 -10.85
CA ASP A 39 -11.77 -8.27 -11.91
C ASP A 39 -10.81 -7.93 -13.06
N ILE A 40 -9.68 -7.28 -12.78
CA ILE A 40 -8.64 -6.94 -13.78
C ILE A 40 -8.16 -8.20 -14.50
N ARG A 41 -7.95 -9.30 -13.77
CA ARG A 41 -7.52 -10.57 -14.36
C ARG A 41 -8.60 -11.18 -15.27
N ARG A 42 -9.87 -11.02 -14.94
CA ARG A 42 -10.98 -11.55 -15.75
C ARG A 42 -11.24 -10.69 -16.98
N THR A 43 -11.28 -9.37 -16.82
CA THR A 43 -11.60 -8.43 -17.91
C THR A 43 -10.42 -8.21 -18.85
N GLN A 44 -9.19 -8.53 -18.42
CA GLN A 44 -7.95 -8.19 -19.14
C GLN A 44 -7.91 -6.69 -19.48
N ASN A 45 -8.49 -5.86 -18.60
CA ASN A 45 -8.49 -4.41 -18.73
C ASN A 45 -8.08 -3.79 -17.40
N ALA A 46 -7.02 -2.97 -17.43
CA ALA A 46 -6.46 -2.30 -16.25
C ALA A 46 -6.72 -0.78 -16.24
N ASP A 47 -7.50 -0.24 -17.18
CA ASP A 47 -7.75 1.22 -17.27
C ASP A 47 -8.67 1.75 -16.15
N GLY A 48 -9.48 0.87 -15.56
CA GLY A 48 -10.31 1.20 -14.39
C GLY A 48 -9.50 1.42 -13.11
N PHE A 49 -8.27 0.91 -13.03
CA PHE A 49 -7.44 0.97 -11.83
C PHE A 49 -6.30 1.97 -11.96
N SER A 50 -6.13 2.82 -10.94
CA SER A 50 -5.07 3.81 -10.93
C SER A 50 -3.79 3.23 -10.33
N VAL A 51 -2.75 3.14 -11.16
CA VAL A 51 -1.40 2.70 -10.76
C VAL A 51 -0.78 3.65 -9.72
N TYR A 52 -1.24 4.90 -9.65
CA TYR A 52 -0.84 5.86 -8.62
C TYR A 52 -1.36 5.51 -7.21
N VAL A 53 -2.48 4.79 -7.10
CA VAL A 53 -2.95 4.30 -5.80
C VAL A 53 -1.96 3.28 -5.25
N CYS A 54 -1.43 2.39 -6.11
CA CYS A 54 -0.34 1.49 -5.72
C CYS A 54 0.91 2.28 -5.28
N LEU A 55 1.29 3.34 -6.00
CA LEU A 55 2.41 4.20 -5.59
C LEU A 55 2.20 4.76 -4.18
N MET A 56 1.07 5.42 -3.95
CA MET A 56 0.76 6.05 -2.67
C MET A 56 0.79 5.03 -1.54
N LEU A 57 0.22 3.84 -1.75
CA LEU A 57 0.26 2.76 -0.75
C LEU A 57 1.65 2.20 -0.52
N LEU A 58 2.45 2.01 -1.57
CA LEU A 58 3.83 1.56 -1.42
C LEU A 58 4.62 2.57 -0.60
N VAL A 59 4.53 3.86 -0.94
CA VAL A 59 5.20 4.95 -0.21
C VAL A 59 4.74 5.00 1.25
N ALA A 60 3.42 5.01 1.50
CA ALA A 60 2.88 5.07 2.86
C ALA A 60 3.37 3.90 3.73
N ASN A 61 3.37 2.66 3.21
CA ASN A 61 3.78 1.49 3.96
C ASN A 61 5.31 1.40 4.13
N ILE A 62 6.10 1.90 3.17
CA ILE A 62 7.56 2.04 3.34
C ILE A 62 7.86 3.04 4.44
N LEU A 63 7.21 4.20 4.43
CA LEU A 63 7.36 5.20 5.49
C LEU A 63 6.94 4.66 6.86
N ARG A 64 5.88 3.85 6.96
CA ARG A 64 5.51 3.16 8.22
C ARG A 64 6.60 2.23 8.73
N ILE A 65 7.21 1.44 7.84
CA ILE A 65 8.30 0.54 8.22
C ILE A 65 9.52 1.34 8.69
N LEU A 66 9.85 2.46 8.02
CA LEU A 66 10.93 3.35 8.43
C LEU A 66 10.63 4.03 9.77
N PHE A 67 9.40 4.46 10.00
CA PHE A 67 8.94 5.01 11.28
C PHE A 67 9.09 4.00 12.42
N TRP A 68 8.80 2.73 12.16
CA TRP A 68 8.94 1.65 13.15
C TRP A 68 10.36 1.54 13.72
N PHE A 69 11.39 1.76 12.89
CA PHE A 69 12.78 1.75 13.35
C PHE A 69 13.09 2.91 14.32
N GLY A 70 12.46 4.08 14.14
CA GLY A 70 12.61 5.20 15.08
C GLY A 70 11.74 5.03 16.34
N ARG A 71 10.50 4.57 16.17
CA ARG A 71 9.56 4.33 17.26
C ARG A 71 8.82 3.03 17.03
N HIS A 72 9.16 2.03 17.84
CA HIS A 72 8.54 0.71 17.77
C HIS A 72 7.07 0.81 18.16
N PHE A 73 6.20 0.33 17.28
CA PHE A 73 4.78 0.13 17.52
C PHE A 73 4.41 -1.36 17.42
N GLU A 74 3.16 -1.69 17.73
CA GLU A 74 2.61 -3.06 17.75
C GLU A 74 2.99 -3.88 16.49
N SER A 75 3.62 -5.04 16.71
CA SER A 75 4.10 -5.95 15.64
C SER A 75 3.05 -6.31 14.56
N PRO A 76 1.74 -6.43 14.86
CA PRO A 76 0.72 -6.66 13.84
C PRO A 76 0.67 -5.58 12.74
N LEU A 77 0.88 -4.30 13.07
CA LEU A 77 0.85 -3.22 12.09
C LEU A 77 2.08 -3.25 11.15
N LEU A 78 3.20 -3.80 11.64
CA LEU A 78 4.39 -4.00 10.82
C LEU A 78 4.11 -5.09 9.77
N TRP A 79 3.55 -6.21 10.21
CA TRP A 79 3.11 -7.28 9.31
C TRP A 79 2.05 -6.81 8.32
N GLN A 80 1.11 -5.97 8.77
CA GLN A 80 0.14 -5.31 7.90
C GLN A 80 0.83 -4.52 6.79
N SER A 81 1.82 -3.69 7.13
CA SER A 81 2.56 -2.88 6.14
C SER A 81 3.33 -3.74 5.14
N ILE A 82 3.99 -4.81 5.61
CA ILE A 82 4.74 -5.75 4.75
C ILE A 82 3.80 -6.46 3.76
N ILE A 83 2.69 -7.02 4.26
CA ILE A 83 1.75 -7.75 3.40
C ILE A 83 1.08 -6.78 2.42
N MET A 84 0.76 -5.56 2.85
CA MET A 84 0.22 -4.53 1.99
C MET A 84 1.18 -4.16 0.84
N ILE A 85 2.47 -4.00 1.12
CA ILE A 85 3.50 -3.79 0.07
C ILE A 85 3.50 -4.95 -0.93
N LEU A 86 3.48 -6.19 -0.45
CA LEU A 86 3.46 -7.37 -1.32
C LEU A 86 2.20 -7.38 -2.21
N THR A 87 1.02 -7.13 -1.63
CA THR A 87 -0.23 -7.03 -2.40
C THR A 87 -0.16 -5.92 -3.45
N MET A 88 0.37 -4.75 -3.12
CA MET A 88 0.50 -3.65 -4.08
C MET A 88 1.47 -3.96 -5.21
N LEU A 89 2.59 -4.65 -4.93
CA LEU A 89 3.50 -5.11 -5.98
C LEU A 89 2.85 -6.18 -6.88
N LEU A 90 2.04 -7.08 -6.33
CA LEU A 90 1.28 -8.06 -7.11
C LEU A 90 0.22 -7.41 -7.99
N MET A 91 -0.53 -6.44 -7.46
CA MET A 91 -1.49 -5.65 -8.21
C MET A 91 -0.80 -4.88 -9.34
N LEU A 92 0.32 -4.24 -9.04
CA LEU A 92 1.12 -3.50 -10.01
C LEU A 92 1.61 -4.42 -11.14
N LYS A 93 2.14 -5.59 -10.79
CA LYS A 93 2.56 -6.60 -11.77
C LYS A 93 1.42 -6.98 -12.71
N LEU A 94 0.27 -7.35 -12.16
CA LEU A 94 -0.90 -7.72 -12.96
C LEU A 94 -1.32 -6.58 -13.90
N CYS A 95 -1.40 -5.35 -13.38
CA CYS A 95 -1.80 -4.18 -14.18
C CYS A 95 -0.82 -3.91 -15.32
N THR A 96 0.49 -4.04 -15.07
CA THR A 96 1.50 -3.87 -16.11
C THR A 96 1.45 -4.98 -17.15
N GLU A 97 1.26 -6.24 -16.75
CA GLU A 97 1.12 -7.37 -17.68
C GLU A 97 -0.09 -7.18 -18.61
N VAL A 98 -1.24 -6.83 -18.03
CA VAL A 98 -2.47 -6.57 -18.80
C VAL A 98 -2.30 -5.36 -19.73
N ARG A 99 -1.74 -4.24 -19.23
CA ARG A 99 -1.53 -3.04 -20.05
C ARG A 99 -0.59 -3.30 -21.23
N VAL A 100 0.49 -4.04 -21.01
CA VAL A 100 1.43 -4.43 -22.09
C VAL A 100 0.78 -5.38 -23.09
N ALA A 101 -0.07 -6.30 -22.64
CA ALA A 101 -0.80 -7.21 -23.53
C ALA A 101 -1.84 -6.47 -24.39
N ASN A 102 -2.52 -5.48 -23.83
CA ASN A 102 -3.60 -4.74 -24.50
C ASN A 102 -3.08 -3.61 -25.42
N ASP A 103 -1.90 -3.07 -25.12
CA ASP A 103 -1.30 -1.95 -25.85
C ASP A 103 -0.19 -2.41 -26.81
N LEU A 104 -0.59 -3.04 -27.92
CA LEU A 104 0.31 -3.57 -28.97
C LEU A 104 1.13 -2.48 -29.72
N ASN A 105 0.83 -1.18 -29.50
CA ASN A 105 1.39 -0.07 -30.29
C ASN A 105 2.22 0.93 -29.46
N THR A 106 2.41 0.69 -28.15
CA THR A 106 3.20 1.61 -27.32
C THR A 106 4.70 1.47 -27.64
N LYS A 107 5.27 2.56 -28.20
CA LYS A 107 6.72 2.80 -28.26
C LYS A 107 7.34 2.40 -26.92
N ARG A 108 8.37 1.55 -26.92
CA ARG A 108 9.13 1.14 -25.71
C ARG A 108 9.59 2.38 -24.92
N ARG A 109 8.81 2.82 -23.93
CA ARG A 109 9.19 3.90 -23.02
C ARG A 109 9.97 3.26 -21.88
N LEU A 110 11.26 3.57 -21.84
CA LEU A 110 12.23 3.09 -20.86
C LEU A 110 12.28 4.07 -19.68
N PHE A 111 12.76 3.57 -18.54
CA PHE A 111 13.00 4.31 -17.30
C PHE A 111 13.82 5.63 -17.45
N THR A 112 14.48 5.84 -18.60
CA THR A 112 15.41 6.97 -18.83
C THR A 112 14.76 8.23 -19.41
N ASP A 113 13.49 8.21 -19.80
CA ASP A 113 12.78 9.46 -20.12
C ASP A 113 12.44 10.19 -18.81
N PHE A 114 13.35 11.06 -18.39
CA PHE A 114 13.23 11.97 -17.23
C PHE A 114 12.20 13.09 -17.46
N ASP A 115 11.04 12.74 -18.01
CA ASP A 115 9.93 13.67 -18.15
C ASP A 115 8.97 13.44 -16.99
N MET A 116 8.96 14.38 -16.04
CA MET A 116 8.13 14.35 -14.83
C MET A 116 6.64 14.21 -15.15
N ASN A 117 6.22 14.57 -16.38
CA ASN A 117 4.86 14.39 -16.86
C ASN A 117 4.44 12.90 -17.00
N PHE A 118 5.39 11.95 -17.05
CA PHE A 118 5.11 10.51 -17.16
C PHE A 118 5.57 9.70 -15.94
N PHE A 119 5.83 10.38 -14.82
CA PHE A 119 6.22 9.73 -13.58
C PHE A 119 5.21 8.63 -13.20
N TRP A 120 5.69 7.41 -12.97
CA TRP A 120 4.88 6.23 -12.61
C TRP A 120 3.94 5.68 -13.72
N HIS A 121 4.21 5.95 -15.00
CA HIS A 121 3.55 5.32 -16.16
C HIS A 121 4.52 4.45 -16.99
N TRP A 122 5.41 3.71 -16.34
CA TRP A 122 6.35 2.82 -17.04
C TRP A 122 5.68 1.57 -17.61
N SER A 123 6.28 1.02 -18.66
CA SER A 123 5.79 -0.15 -19.37
C SER A 123 6.15 -1.47 -18.68
N ARG A 124 7.28 -1.51 -17.97
CA ARG A 124 7.82 -2.72 -17.35
C ARG A 124 7.66 -2.69 -15.83
N PHE A 125 7.20 -3.78 -15.26
CA PHE A 125 7.15 -3.99 -13.80
C PHE A 125 8.50 -3.73 -13.13
N THR A 126 9.60 -4.13 -13.78
CA THR A 126 10.96 -3.96 -13.24
C THR A 126 11.31 -2.50 -12.94
N ASP A 127 10.87 -1.56 -13.79
CA ASP A 127 11.17 -0.14 -13.63
C ASP A 127 10.49 0.42 -12.36
N TYR A 128 9.28 -0.05 -12.07
CA TYR A 128 8.59 0.28 -10.83
C TYR A 128 9.33 -0.27 -9.61
N VAL A 129 9.72 -1.55 -9.63
CA VAL A 129 10.44 -2.17 -8.51
C VAL A 129 11.77 -1.45 -8.26
N GLN A 130 12.51 -1.11 -9.31
CA GLN A 130 13.75 -0.34 -9.19
C GLN A 130 13.50 1.03 -8.55
N CYS A 131 12.45 1.74 -8.96
CA CYS A 131 12.10 3.01 -8.34
C CYS A 131 11.73 2.85 -6.86
N VAL A 132 10.90 1.85 -6.51
CA VAL A 132 10.54 1.55 -5.11
C VAL A 132 11.78 1.23 -4.28
N LEU A 133 12.68 0.40 -4.79
CA LEU A 133 13.92 0.03 -4.10
C LEU A 133 14.84 1.24 -3.93
N ALA A 134 15.00 2.06 -4.97
CA ALA A 134 15.79 3.28 -4.90
C ALA A 134 15.23 4.27 -3.87
N PHE A 135 13.91 4.50 -3.89
CA PHE A 135 13.21 5.32 -2.90
C PHE A 135 13.40 4.78 -1.48
N THR A 136 13.26 3.47 -1.29
CA THR A 136 13.46 2.80 0.01
C THR A 136 14.89 2.94 0.49
N ALA A 137 15.88 2.75 -0.38
CA ALA A 137 17.29 2.86 -0.04
C ALA A 137 17.67 4.29 0.33
N VAL A 138 17.26 5.29 -0.47
CA VAL A 138 17.53 6.71 -0.20
C VAL A 138 16.84 7.15 1.08
N THR A 139 15.54 6.91 1.20
CA THR A 139 14.77 7.33 2.38
C THR A 139 15.24 6.58 3.63
N GLY A 140 15.53 5.28 3.52
CA GLY A 140 16.08 4.49 4.61
C GLY A 140 17.47 4.94 5.04
N TYR A 141 18.33 5.35 4.11
CA TYR A 141 19.63 5.94 4.44
C TYR A 141 19.48 7.28 5.17
N ILE A 142 18.60 8.16 4.70
CA ILE A 142 18.31 9.43 5.38
C ILE A 142 17.73 9.19 6.77
N THR A 143 16.80 8.23 6.89
CA THR A 143 16.22 7.83 8.18
C THR A 143 17.31 7.35 9.11
N TYR A 144 18.18 6.44 8.67
CA TYR A 144 19.28 5.92 9.49
C TYR A 144 20.18 7.02 10.05
N LEU A 145 20.53 8.03 9.23
CA LEU A 145 21.32 9.18 9.69
C LEU A 145 20.57 10.10 10.66
N SER A 146 19.24 10.11 10.61
CA SER A 146 18.38 11.06 11.33
C SER A 146 17.54 10.40 12.44
N LEU A 147 17.86 9.16 12.83
CA LEU A 147 17.09 8.38 13.81
C LEU A 147 17.04 9.04 15.20
N ASP A 148 18.11 9.75 15.58
CA ASP A 148 18.19 10.44 16.88
C ASP A 148 17.27 11.67 16.97
N SER A 149 16.79 12.19 15.84
CA SER A 149 15.96 13.39 15.78
C SER A 149 14.47 13.06 15.90
N VAL A 150 13.87 13.42 17.03
CA VAL A 150 12.43 13.23 17.29
C VAL A 150 11.56 13.91 16.24
N LEU A 151 11.90 15.15 15.85
CA LEU A 151 11.17 15.89 14.82
C LEU A 151 11.17 15.15 13.48
N TYR A 152 12.30 14.54 13.11
CA TYR A 152 12.38 13.76 11.87
C TYR A 152 11.47 12.52 11.94
N VAL A 153 11.55 11.74 13.02
CA VAL A 153 10.73 10.54 13.18
C VAL A 153 9.23 10.88 13.18
N GLU A 154 8.82 11.96 13.87
CA GLU A 154 7.42 12.39 13.91
C GLU A 154 6.91 12.88 12.54
N THR A 155 7.72 13.67 11.82
CA THR A 155 7.36 14.11 10.46
C THR A 155 7.25 12.93 9.50
N LEU A 156 8.11 11.92 9.63
CA LEU A 156 8.06 10.72 8.82
C LEU A 156 6.77 9.92 9.07
N GLY A 157 6.37 9.76 10.34
CA GLY A 157 5.10 9.14 10.72
C GLY A 157 3.89 9.94 10.21
N PHE A 158 3.92 11.26 10.30
CA PHE A 158 2.90 12.14 9.73
C PHE A 158 2.76 11.96 8.22
N LEU A 159 3.88 11.96 7.48
CA LEU A 159 3.89 11.75 6.03
C LEU A 159 3.34 10.37 5.64
N ALA A 160 3.61 9.33 6.44
CA ALA A 160 3.08 7.99 6.20
C ALA A 160 1.54 7.98 6.26
N VAL A 161 0.96 8.55 7.32
CA VAL A 161 -0.51 8.61 7.49
C VAL A 161 -1.14 9.58 6.49
N PHE A 162 -0.48 10.71 6.20
CA PHE A 162 -0.93 11.67 5.20
C PHE A 162 -1.04 11.03 3.81
N THR A 163 -0.02 10.27 3.41
CA THR A 163 -0.03 9.58 2.11
C THR A 163 -1.14 8.54 2.02
N GLU A 164 -1.44 7.83 3.11
CA GLU A 164 -2.56 6.89 3.16
C GLU A 164 -3.92 7.61 3.12
N ALA A 165 -4.06 8.75 3.78
CA ALA A 165 -5.28 9.56 3.70
C ALA A 165 -5.54 10.09 2.29
N MET A 166 -4.50 10.27 1.47
CA MET A 166 -4.63 10.71 0.08
C MET A 166 -5.22 9.68 -0.88
N LEU A 167 -5.40 8.41 -0.47
CA LEU A 167 -5.95 7.37 -1.36
C LEU A 167 -7.35 7.67 -1.88
N GLY A 168 -8.15 8.41 -1.10
CA GLY A 168 -9.48 8.86 -1.52
C GLY A 168 -9.44 10.01 -2.52
N VAL A 169 -8.34 10.77 -2.62
CA VAL A 169 -8.26 11.99 -3.44
C VAL A 169 -8.39 11.70 -4.94
N PRO A 170 -7.67 10.72 -5.52
CA PRO A 170 -7.82 10.40 -6.94
C PRO A 170 -9.24 9.93 -7.29
N GLN A 171 -9.89 9.18 -6.39
CA GLN A 171 -11.25 8.69 -6.59
C GLN A 171 -12.27 9.83 -6.52
N LEU A 172 -12.13 10.72 -5.53
CA LEU A 172 -12.97 11.92 -5.38
C LEU A 172 -12.83 12.86 -6.57
N TYR A 173 -11.60 13.08 -7.05
CA TYR A 173 -11.35 13.95 -8.20
C TYR A 173 -12.03 13.43 -9.47
N ARG A 174 -11.94 12.12 -9.75
CA ARG A 174 -12.63 11.49 -10.90
C ARG A 174 -14.15 11.58 -10.78
N ASN A 175 -14.70 11.34 -9.59
CA ASN A 175 -16.14 11.46 -9.34
C ASN A 175 -16.64 12.91 -9.56
N HIS A 176 -15.86 13.90 -9.10
CA HIS A 176 -16.19 15.31 -9.29
C HIS A 176 -16.14 15.75 -10.76
N GLN A 177 -15.17 15.27 -11.55
CA GLN A 177 -15.12 15.58 -12.98
C GLN A 177 -16.23 14.89 -13.80
N ASN A 178 -16.61 13.67 -13.44
CA ASN A 178 -17.57 12.88 -14.22
C ASN A 178 -19.05 13.10 -13.81
N TYR A 179 -19.32 13.93 -12.78
CA TYR A 179 -20.66 14.13 -12.20
C TYR A 179 -21.44 12.83 -11.94
N SER A 180 -20.73 11.72 -11.71
CA SER A 180 -21.31 10.38 -11.62
C SER A 180 -20.62 9.56 -10.54
N THR A 181 -21.40 9.11 -9.57
CA THR A 181 -20.98 8.24 -8.46
C THR A 181 -20.88 6.77 -8.83
N GLU A 182 -20.81 6.43 -10.14
CA GLU A 182 -20.56 5.07 -10.61
C GLU A 182 -19.10 4.67 -10.29
N GLY A 183 -18.89 4.10 -9.11
CA GLY A 183 -17.58 3.61 -8.68
C GLY A 183 -17.36 3.53 -7.17
N MET A 184 -18.30 4.03 -6.35
CA MET A 184 -18.28 3.90 -4.88
C MET A 184 -19.14 2.72 -4.38
N SER A 185 -18.92 1.52 -4.93
CA SER A 185 -19.51 0.28 -4.40
C SER A 185 -18.50 -0.86 -4.42
#